data_AF-A0A1T4WWJ7-F1
#
_entry.id   AF-A0A1T4WWJ7-F1
#
_cell.length_a   1.000
_cell.length_b   1.000
_cell.length_c   1.000
_cell.angle_alpha   90.00
_cell.angle_beta   90.00
_cell.angle_gamma   90.00
#
_symmetry.space_group_name_H-M   'P 1'
#
loop_
_entity.id
_entity.type
_entity.pdbx_description
1 polymer ?
#
loop_
_entity_poly.entity_id
_entity_poly.type
_entity_poly.pdbx_seq_one_letter_code
_entity_poly.pdbx_strand_id
1 'polypeptide(L)'
;MPPTPSETRLPDDHPAWRDLRPLGYECVKWQRAMKVLQARHRKGRLGEPLTAFLSAWMPEAEVDDAMPEPFDLLLSDQGLISPELPLLGQPVWQALLHLPALQDFWTTELRASAYAHLLKAVPHSWCMDPTPLPPGSVIAGLDIVDWGELPLREAEGRTFQRHELGQNQVVLTETSAISAGWRARYALRDGEITLQEAFELPSPSAGPNV
;
A
#
# COMPACT_ATOMS: atom_id res chain seq x y z
N MET A 1 11.19 16.34 3.86
CA MET A 1 10.41 17.61 3.83
C MET A 1 10.34 18.30 5.20
N PRO A 2 10.52 19.63 5.37
CA PRO A 2 10.35 20.25 6.69
C PRO A 2 8.92 20.06 7.23
N PRO A 3 8.69 19.91 8.55
CA PRO A 3 7.35 19.77 9.11
C PRO A 3 6.50 21.00 8.75
N THR A 4 5.29 20.76 8.24
CA THR A 4 4.30 21.84 8.07
C THR A 4 3.79 22.31 9.44
N PRO A 5 3.40 23.58 9.60
CA PRO A 5 2.97 24.15 10.90
C PRO A 5 1.73 23.47 11.52
N SER A 6 1.05 22.60 10.78
CA SER A 6 -0.11 21.83 11.24
C SER A 6 0.22 20.43 11.79
N GLU A 7 1.48 19.98 11.68
CA GLU A 7 1.91 18.67 12.18
C GLU A 7 2.43 18.77 13.62
N THR A 8 2.00 17.85 14.47
CA THR A 8 2.47 17.79 15.87
C THR A 8 3.46 16.65 16.04
N ARG A 9 4.68 16.92 16.52
CA ARG A 9 5.65 15.85 16.80
C ARG A 9 5.10 14.92 17.88
N LEU A 10 5.18 13.62 17.63
CA LEU A 10 4.79 12.61 18.61
C LEU A 10 5.73 12.60 19.81
N PRO A 11 5.21 12.53 21.04
CA PRO A 11 6.00 12.23 22.24
C PRO A 11 6.75 10.91 22.09
N ASP A 12 7.95 10.79 22.66
CA ASP A 12 8.82 9.61 22.49
C ASP A 12 8.23 8.31 23.11
N ASP A 13 7.29 8.46 24.04
CA ASP A 13 6.54 7.38 24.70
C ASP A 13 5.21 7.03 24.02
N HIS A 14 4.86 7.71 22.92
CA HIS A 14 3.62 7.49 22.20
C HIS A 14 3.54 6.04 21.64
N PRO A 15 2.41 5.33 21.77
CA PRO A 15 2.30 3.92 21.37
C PRO A 15 2.58 3.67 19.87
N ALA A 16 2.29 4.64 19.00
CA ALA A 16 2.55 4.53 17.55
C ALA A 16 4.02 4.28 17.20
N TRP A 17 4.98 4.65 18.06
CA TRP A 17 6.39 4.35 17.84
C TRP A 17 6.66 2.85 17.69
N ARG A 18 5.85 1.98 18.30
CA ARG A 18 6.00 0.52 18.17
C ARG A 18 5.79 0.05 16.74
N ASP A 19 4.78 0.60 16.06
CA ASP A 19 4.40 0.23 14.71
C ASP A 19 5.23 1.02 13.68
N LEU A 20 5.54 2.29 13.94
CA LEU A 20 6.33 3.10 13.01
C LEU A 20 7.81 2.65 12.93
N ARG A 21 8.44 2.23 14.03
CA ARG A 21 9.87 1.84 14.02
C ARG A 21 10.25 0.80 12.94
N PRO A 22 9.59 -0.36 12.85
CA PRO A 22 9.95 -1.37 11.86
C PRO A 22 9.53 -0.99 10.43
N LEU A 23 8.54 -0.11 10.28
CA LEU A 23 7.87 0.14 9.00
C LEU A 23 8.81 0.67 7.91
N GLY A 24 9.78 1.53 8.26
CA GLY A 24 10.77 2.03 7.30
C GLY A 24 11.56 0.91 6.63
N TYR A 25 12.06 -0.05 7.41
CA TYR A 25 12.77 -1.21 6.89
C TYR A 25 11.86 -2.10 6.04
N GLU A 26 10.62 -2.31 6.48
CA GLU A 26 9.66 -3.17 5.79
C GLU A 26 9.23 -2.59 4.44
N CYS A 27 9.05 -1.28 4.34
CA CYS A 27 8.71 -0.59 3.09
C CYS A 27 9.82 -0.72 2.05
N VAL A 28 11.06 -0.50 2.46
CA VAL A 28 12.24 -0.71 1.61
C VAL A 28 12.35 -2.15 1.17
N LYS A 29 12.11 -3.09 2.10
CA LYS A 29 12.13 -4.52 1.78
C LYS A 29 11.02 -4.87 0.79
N TRP A 30 9.86 -4.24 0.90
CA TRP A 30 8.75 -4.38 -0.03
C TRP A 30 9.09 -3.86 -1.42
N GLN A 31 9.70 -2.68 -1.56
CA GLN A 31 10.19 -2.20 -2.85
C GLN A 31 11.17 -3.18 -3.51
N ARG A 32 12.12 -3.74 -2.74
CA ARG A 32 13.02 -4.79 -3.26
C ARG A 32 12.25 -6.03 -3.71
N ALA A 33 11.23 -6.45 -2.97
CA ALA A 33 10.38 -7.57 -3.34
C ALA A 33 9.56 -7.29 -4.62
N MET A 34 9.10 -6.05 -4.84
CA MET A 34 8.46 -5.63 -6.09
C MET A 34 9.39 -5.84 -7.30
N LYS A 35 10.67 -5.45 -7.16
CA LYS A 35 11.70 -5.68 -8.19
C LYS A 35 11.90 -7.17 -8.49
N VAL A 36 11.93 -8.00 -7.45
CA VAL A 36 12.02 -9.45 -7.60
C VAL A 36 10.79 -10.00 -8.34
N LEU A 37 9.58 -9.52 -8.01
CA LEU A 37 8.35 -9.93 -8.69
C LEU A 37 8.37 -9.57 -10.17
N GLN A 38 8.73 -8.34 -10.52
CA GLN A 38 8.90 -7.91 -11.91
C GLN A 38 9.90 -8.79 -12.66
N ALA A 39 11.06 -9.08 -12.03
CA ALA A 39 12.06 -9.93 -12.63
C ALA A 39 11.57 -11.37 -12.85
N ARG A 40 10.77 -11.93 -11.93
CA ARG A 40 10.16 -13.26 -12.09
C ARG A 40 9.13 -13.28 -13.21
N HIS A 41 8.29 -12.26 -13.29
CA HIS A 41 7.31 -12.11 -14.37
C HIS A 41 7.99 -12.03 -15.75
N ARG A 42 8.95 -11.12 -15.92
CA ARG A 42 9.70 -10.96 -17.19
C ARG A 42 10.43 -12.24 -17.62
N LYS A 43 10.87 -13.05 -16.66
CA LYS A 43 11.56 -14.33 -16.92
C LYS A 43 10.61 -15.52 -17.08
N GLY A 44 9.28 -15.31 -17.06
CA GLY A 44 8.30 -16.39 -17.18
C GLY A 44 8.35 -17.41 -16.03
N ARG A 45 8.72 -16.98 -14.82
CA ARG A 45 8.88 -17.85 -13.64
C ARG A 45 7.63 -17.92 -12.76
N LEU A 46 6.48 -17.52 -13.29
CA LEU A 46 5.19 -17.54 -12.63
C LEU A 46 4.25 -18.44 -13.44
N GLY A 47 3.31 -19.12 -12.77
CA GLY A 47 2.31 -19.93 -13.46
C GLY A 47 1.25 -19.08 -14.16
N GLU A 48 0.65 -19.62 -15.22
CA GLU A 48 -0.66 -19.14 -15.68
C GLU A 48 -1.72 -19.54 -14.63
N PRO A 49 -2.70 -18.71 -14.25
CA PRO A 49 -3.15 -17.44 -14.85
C PRO A 49 -2.50 -16.17 -14.27
N LEU A 50 -1.64 -16.28 -13.25
CA LEU A 50 -1.03 -15.13 -12.57
C LEU A 50 -0.15 -14.31 -13.53
N THR A 51 0.55 -14.96 -14.46
CA THR A 51 1.33 -14.27 -15.50
C THR A 51 0.46 -13.37 -16.38
N ALA A 52 -0.68 -13.86 -16.87
CA ALA A 52 -1.62 -13.05 -17.66
C ALA A 52 -2.16 -11.86 -16.85
N PHE A 53 -2.55 -12.09 -15.59
CA PHE A 53 -3.01 -11.02 -14.69
C PHE A 53 -1.94 -9.93 -14.50
N LEU A 54 -0.70 -10.32 -14.19
CA LEU A 54 0.38 -9.36 -13.96
C LEU A 54 0.79 -8.62 -15.25
N SER A 55 0.67 -9.25 -16.41
CA SER A 55 0.89 -8.58 -17.70
C SER A 55 -0.09 -7.42 -17.92
N ALA A 56 -1.32 -7.55 -17.41
CA ALA A 56 -2.30 -6.48 -17.47
C ALA A 56 -2.01 -5.43 -16.39
N TRP A 57 -1.84 -5.83 -15.14
CA TRP A 57 -1.90 -4.89 -14.00
C TRP A 57 -0.55 -4.36 -13.51
N MET A 58 0.51 -5.15 -13.59
CA MET A 58 1.78 -4.75 -12.98
C MET A 58 2.46 -3.65 -13.80
N PRO A 59 2.91 -2.55 -13.18
CA PRO A 59 3.63 -1.49 -13.90
C PRO A 59 4.84 -2.02 -14.65
N GLU A 60 5.01 -1.58 -15.90
CA GLU A 60 6.16 -1.96 -16.74
C GLU A 60 7.47 -1.28 -16.33
N ALA A 61 7.34 -0.05 -15.81
CA ALA A 61 8.47 0.76 -15.34
C ALA A 61 9.31 -0.02 -14.34
N GLU A 62 10.63 -0.05 -14.56
CA GLU A 62 11.53 -0.80 -13.69
C GLU A 62 11.49 -0.26 -12.27
N VAL A 63 11.36 -1.18 -11.31
CA VAL A 63 11.49 -0.86 -9.89
C VAL A 63 12.94 -0.52 -9.60
N ASP A 64 13.21 0.76 -9.41
CA ASP A 64 14.41 1.21 -8.72
C ASP A 64 14.28 0.86 -7.23
N ASP A 65 15.29 0.19 -6.69
CA ASP A 65 15.42 -0.21 -5.29
C ASP A 65 16.56 0.53 -4.58
N ALA A 66 17.05 1.61 -5.20
CA ALA A 66 17.93 2.58 -4.56
C ALA A 66 17.28 3.12 -3.29
N MET A 67 18.07 3.17 -2.21
CA MET A 67 17.62 3.69 -0.93
C MET A 67 17.76 5.22 -0.91
N PRO A 68 16.66 5.97 -0.73
CA PRO A 68 16.76 7.39 -0.41
C PRO A 68 17.16 7.60 1.05
N GLU A 69 18.00 8.59 1.32
CA GLU A 69 18.43 8.94 2.67
C GLU A 69 18.50 10.47 2.87
N PRO A 70 17.79 11.04 3.86
CA PRO A 70 16.65 10.45 4.60
C PRO A 70 15.40 10.31 3.71
N PHE A 71 14.36 9.62 4.21
CA PHE A 71 13.06 9.53 3.54
C PHE A 71 11.89 9.63 4.51
N ASP A 72 10.75 10.10 4.00
CA ASP A 72 9.53 10.26 4.78
C ASP A 72 8.46 9.24 4.30
N LEU A 73 7.79 8.59 5.24
CA LEU A 73 6.56 7.83 5.01
C LEU A 73 5.37 8.64 5.56
N LEU A 74 4.32 8.73 4.76
CA LEU A 74 3.05 9.32 5.13
C LEU A 74 2.02 8.19 5.14
N LEU A 75 1.38 8.00 6.29
CA LEU A 75 0.32 7.02 6.51
C LEU A 75 -0.96 7.78 6.79
N SER A 76 -1.97 7.59 5.96
CA SER A 76 -3.31 8.13 6.19
C SER A 76 -4.38 7.18 5.70
N ASP A 77 -5.63 7.61 5.83
CA ASP A 77 -6.81 6.98 5.22
C ASP A 77 -6.72 6.85 3.68
N GLN A 78 -5.92 7.70 3.04
CA GLN A 78 -5.64 7.66 1.60
C GLN A 78 -4.51 6.70 1.24
N GLY A 79 -3.77 6.21 2.24
CA GLY A 79 -2.83 5.11 2.12
C GLY A 79 -1.41 5.42 2.59
N LEU A 80 -0.51 4.50 2.24
CA LEU A 80 0.92 4.62 2.50
C LEU A 80 1.60 5.26 1.29
N ILE A 81 2.14 6.46 1.45
CA ILE A 81 2.86 7.17 0.38
C ILE A 81 4.24 7.65 0.86
N SER A 82 5.15 7.81 -0.09
CA SER A 82 6.47 8.38 0.15
C SER A 82 6.94 9.14 -1.10
N PRO A 83 7.34 10.41 -0.99
CA PRO A 83 7.91 11.16 -2.10
C PRO A 83 9.19 10.52 -2.65
N GLU A 84 10.04 10.01 -1.75
CA GLU A 84 11.32 9.41 -2.12
C GLU A 84 11.20 7.95 -2.55
N LEU A 85 10.13 7.26 -2.14
CA LEU A 85 9.78 5.89 -2.53
C LEU A 85 8.41 5.87 -3.23
N PRO A 86 8.28 6.47 -4.44
CA PRO A 86 6.99 6.74 -5.07
C PRO A 86 6.18 5.48 -5.39
N LEU A 87 6.85 4.34 -5.58
CA LEU A 87 6.21 3.05 -5.85
C LEU A 87 5.31 2.58 -4.71
N LEU A 88 5.63 2.94 -3.46
CA LEU A 88 4.81 2.57 -2.29
C LEU A 88 3.42 3.20 -2.37
N GLY A 89 3.33 4.41 -2.91
CA GLY A 89 2.09 5.16 -3.07
C GLY A 89 1.30 4.79 -4.33
N GLN A 90 1.81 3.92 -5.20
CA GLN A 90 1.07 3.52 -6.39
C GLN A 90 -0.06 2.55 -6.00
N PRO A 91 -1.33 2.89 -6.31
CA PRO A 91 -2.48 2.06 -5.92
C PRO A 91 -2.36 0.61 -6.38
N VAL A 92 -1.81 0.37 -7.57
CA VAL A 92 -1.65 -0.98 -8.10
C VAL A 92 -0.66 -1.83 -7.31
N TRP A 93 0.45 -1.26 -6.84
CA TRP A 93 1.37 -2.02 -5.98
C TRP A 93 0.73 -2.35 -4.63
N GLN A 94 -0.06 -1.44 -4.07
CA GLN A 94 -0.86 -1.70 -2.86
C GLN A 94 -1.91 -2.79 -3.11
N ALA A 95 -2.56 -2.82 -4.27
CA ALA A 95 -3.48 -3.90 -4.65
C ALA A 95 -2.77 -5.25 -4.83
N LEU A 96 -1.57 -5.25 -5.44
CA LEU A 96 -0.77 -6.47 -5.60
C LEU A 96 -0.27 -7.02 -4.25
N LEU A 97 -0.02 -6.15 -3.26
CA LEU A 97 0.30 -6.58 -1.89
C LEU A 97 -0.85 -7.38 -1.26
N HIS A 98 -2.09 -6.99 -1.56
CA HIS A 98 -3.32 -7.62 -1.05
C HIS A 98 -3.80 -8.81 -1.90
N LEU A 99 -3.21 -9.05 -3.07
CA LEU A 99 -3.63 -10.14 -3.97
C LEU A 99 -3.32 -11.52 -3.34
N PRO A 100 -4.34 -12.36 -3.07
CA PRO A 100 -4.11 -13.65 -2.39
C PRO A 100 -3.16 -14.59 -3.15
N ALA A 101 -3.17 -14.54 -4.49
CA ALA A 101 -2.28 -15.33 -5.33
C ALA A 101 -0.78 -14.99 -5.14
N LEU A 102 -0.45 -13.85 -4.53
CA LEU A 102 0.92 -13.43 -4.20
C LEU A 102 1.26 -13.60 -2.72
N GLN A 103 0.35 -14.09 -1.87
CA GLN A 103 0.57 -14.23 -0.43
C GLN A 103 1.84 -15.02 -0.09
N ASP A 104 2.05 -16.16 -0.74
CA ASP A 104 3.23 -17.00 -0.50
C ASP A 104 4.53 -16.32 -0.96
N PHE A 105 4.45 -15.58 -2.07
CA PHE A 105 5.56 -14.78 -2.57
C PHE A 105 5.93 -13.68 -1.57
N TRP A 106 4.95 -12.89 -1.14
CA TRP A 106 5.17 -11.82 -0.16
C TRP A 106 5.67 -12.34 1.18
N THR A 107 5.08 -13.43 1.68
CA THR A 107 5.50 -14.07 2.92
C THR A 107 6.95 -14.55 2.85
N THR A 108 7.38 -15.08 1.70
CA THR A 108 8.76 -15.53 1.48
C THR A 108 9.73 -14.36 1.43
N GLU A 109 9.46 -13.36 0.58
CA GLU A 109 10.37 -12.23 0.37
C GLU A 109 10.41 -11.31 1.60
N LEU A 110 9.28 -11.03 2.25
CA LEU A 110 9.16 -10.09 3.37
C LEU A 110 9.38 -10.75 4.74
N ARG A 111 9.16 -12.05 4.87
CA ARG A 111 8.84 -12.76 6.13
C ARG A 111 7.42 -12.46 6.61
N ALA A 112 6.79 -13.47 7.22
CA ALA A 112 5.39 -13.42 7.65
C ALA A 112 5.05 -12.22 8.56
N SER A 113 5.91 -11.88 9.52
CA SER A 113 5.66 -10.78 10.46
C SER A 113 5.65 -9.41 9.78
N ALA A 114 6.60 -9.16 8.87
CA ALA A 114 6.68 -7.91 8.13
C ALA A 114 5.54 -7.78 7.12
N TYR A 115 5.20 -8.87 6.43
CA TYR A 115 4.05 -8.87 5.52
C TYR A 115 2.74 -8.57 6.26
N ALA A 116 2.50 -9.25 7.39
CA ALA A 116 1.31 -9.00 8.20
C ALA A 116 1.26 -7.59 8.80
N HIS A 117 2.41 -6.97 9.06
CA HIS A 117 2.46 -5.59 9.53
C HIS A 117 2.21 -4.58 8.39
N LEU A 118 2.80 -4.79 7.21
CA LEU A 118 2.51 -4.01 6.01
C LEU A 118 1.03 -4.05 5.63
N LEU A 119 0.37 -5.21 5.70
CA LEU A 119 -1.08 -5.33 5.45
C LEU A 119 -1.95 -4.54 6.45
N LYS A 120 -1.42 -4.15 7.61
CA LYS A 120 -2.12 -3.26 8.55
C LYS A 120 -1.89 -1.78 8.23
N ALA A 121 -0.74 -1.46 7.64
CA ALA A 121 -0.33 -0.09 7.34
C ALA A 121 -0.82 0.37 5.96
N VAL A 122 -0.90 -0.54 5.00
CA VAL A 122 -1.36 -0.27 3.64
C VAL A 122 -2.87 -0.52 3.58
N PRO A 123 -3.67 0.44 3.06
CA PRO A 123 -5.11 0.26 2.92
C PRO A 123 -5.42 -0.90 1.98
N HIS A 124 -6.54 -1.57 2.22
CA HIS A 124 -6.94 -2.68 1.39
C HIS A 124 -7.30 -2.19 -0.02
N SER A 125 -6.66 -2.76 -1.04
CA SER A 125 -6.83 -2.34 -2.43
C SER A 125 -7.04 -3.53 -3.37
N TRP A 126 -7.72 -3.28 -4.49
CA TRP A 126 -8.05 -4.29 -5.51
C TRP A 126 -7.81 -3.76 -6.92
N CYS A 127 -7.29 -4.61 -7.78
CA CYS A 127 -7.37 -4.39 -9.23
C CYS A 127 -8.80 -4.73 -9.69
N MET A 128 -9.52 -3.79 -10.29
CA MET A 128 -10.86 -4.03 -10.82
C MET A 128 -10.81 -4.82 -12.13
N ASP A 129 -10.36 -6.07 -12.06
CA ASP A 129 -10.26 -6.99 -13.19
C ASP A 129 -11.65 -7.36 -13.73
N PRO A 130 -11.96 -7.08 -15.00
CA PRO A 130 -13.26 -7.40 -15.60
C PRO A 130 -13.44 -8.90 -15.90
N THR A 131 -12.44 -9.74 -15.66
CA THR A 131 -12.52 -11.20 -15.88
C THR A 131 -13.64 -11.80 -15.02
N PRO A 132 -14.65 -12.47 -15.62
CA PRO A 132 -15.73 -13.07 -14.87
C PRO A 132 -15.22 -14.10 -13.87
N LEU A 133 -15.71 -14.01 -12.63
CA LEU A 133 -15.36 -14.98 -11.60
C LEU A 133 -15.98 -16.37 -11.88
N PRO A 134 -15.28 -17.47 -11.56
CA PRO A 134 -15.87 -18.80 -11.59
C PRO A 134 -17.09 -18.89 -10.67
N PRO A 135 -18.09 -19.74 -10.99
CA PRO A 135 -19.25 -19.93 -10.12
C PRO A 135 -18.85 -20.26 -8.67
N GLY A 136 -19.46 -19.56 -7.70
CA GLY A 136 -19.18 -19.73 -6.27
C GLY A 136 -17.92 -19.00 -5.76
N SER A 137 -17.24 -18.23 -6.61
CA SER A 137 -16.11 -17.39 -6.20
C SER A 137 -16.58 -15.96 -5.89
N VAL A 138 -15.86 -15.28 -5.00
CA VAL A 138 -16.08 -13.88 -4.64
C VAL A 138 -14.78 -13.09 -4.72
N ILE A 139 -14.88 -11.77 -4.86
CA ILE A 139 -13.74 -10.88 -4.71
C ILE A 139 -13.34 -10.86 -3.23
N ALA A 140 -12.12 -11.35 -2.95
CA ALA A 140 -11.59 -11.47 -1.59
C ALA A 140 -11.66 -10.13 -0.83
N GLY A 141 -12.23 -10.13 0.36
CA GLY A 141 -12.40 -8.91 1.19
C GLY A 141 -13.60 -8.03 0.81
N LEU A 142 -14.27 -8.26 -0.32
CA LEU A 142 -15.50 -7.56 -0.70
C LEU A 142 -16.76 -8.43 -0.57
N ASP A 143 -16.62 -9.75 -0.68
CA ASP A 143 -17.76 -10.70 -0.65
C ASP A 143 -18.86 -10.34 -1.67
N ILE A 144 -18.41 -10.01 -2.88
CA ILE A 144 -19.22 -9.73 -4.06
C ILE A 144 -18.72 -10.57 -5.24
N VAL A 145 -19.61 -10.90 -6.18
CA VAL A 145 -19.25 -11.73 -7.34
C VAL A 145 -18.96 -10.92 -8.61
N ASP A 146 -19.33 -9.65 -8.61
CA ASP A 146 -19.16 -8.72 -9.74
C ASP A 146 -18.94 -7.29 -9.23
N TRP A 147 -18.17 -6.48 -9.95
CA TRP A 147 -17.90 -5.09 -9.57
C TRP A 147 -19.15 -4.21 -9.56
N GLY A 148 -20.21 -4.58 -10.29
CA GLY A 148 -21.52 -3.94 -10.27
C GLY A 148 -22.25 -4.07 -8.92
N GLU A 149 -21.82 -4.99 -8.04
CA GLU A 149 -22.34 -5.14 -6.68
C GLU A 149 -21.61 -4.26 -5.65
N LEU A 150 -20.57 -3.53 -6.06
CA LEU A 150 -19.84 -2.62 -5.17
C LEU A 150 -20.75 -1.59 -4.45
N PRO A 151 -21.83 -1.04 -5.07
CA PRO A 151 -22.78 -0.18 -4.35
C PRO A 151 -23.46 -0.83 -3.13
N LEU A 152 -23.57 -2.18 -3.07
CA LEU A 152 -24.07 -2.86 -1.87
C LEU A 152 -23.10 -2.67 -0.69
N ARG A 153 -21.80 -2.71 -0.95
CA ARG A 153 -20.76 -2.51 0.08
C ARG A 153 -20.68 -1.06 0.53
N GLU A 154 -20.87 -0.12 -0.39
CA GLU A 154 -20.99 1.31 -0.07
C GLU A 154 -22.22 1.57 0.82
N ALA A 155 -23.36 0.91 0.57
CA ALA A 155 -24.57 1.01 1.40
C ALA A 155 -24.39 0.42 2.81
N GLU A 156 -23.45 -0.50 3.01
CA GLU A 156 -23.05 -1.05 4.31
C GLU A 156 -22.08 -0.13 5.08
N GLY A 157 -21.74 1.04 4.54
CA GLY A 157 -20.89 2.04 5.17
C GLY A 157 -19.41 1.92 4.83
N ARG A 158 -19.03 1.05 3.88
CA ARG A 158 -17.65 1.00 3.37
C ARG A 158 -17.43 2.14 2.39
N THR A 159 -16.26 2.77 2.44
CA THR A 159 -15.93 3.90 1.56
C THR A 159 -14.76 3.52 0.67
N PHE A 160 -14.84 3.84 -0.62
CA PHE A 160 -13.82 3.49 -1.59
C PHE A 160 -13.39 4.67 -2.45
N GLN A 161 -12.11 4.71 -2.77
CA GLN A 161 -11.53 5.56 -3.80
C GLN A 161 -11.22 4.73 -5.04
N ARG A 162 -11.49 5.30 -6.21
CA ARG A 162 -11.19 4.70 -7.51
C ARG A 162 -10.02 5.46 -8.13
N HIS A 163 -8.97 4.72 -8.52
CA HIS A 163 -7.77 5.26 -9.14
C HIS A 163 -7.67 4.76 -10.58
N GLU A 164 -7.77 5.66 -11.55
CA GLU A 164 -7.65 5.34 -12.97
C GLU A 164 -6.17 5.29 -13.38
N LEU A 165 -5.72 4.18 -13.95
CA LEU A 165 -4.31 3.93 -14.32
C LEU A 165 -4.05 3.94 -15.83
N GLY A 166 -5.10 4.13 -16.64
CA GLY A 166 -5.04 4.08 -18.10
C GLY A 166 -6.43 3.97 -18.71
N GLN A 167 -6.50 3.48 -19.94
CA GLN A 167 -7.75 3.51 -20.72
C GLN A 167 -8.86 2.58 -20.20
N ASN A 168 -8.59 1.63 -19.31
CA ASN A 168 -9.60 0.70 -18.77
C ASN A 168 -9.17 -0.01 -17.47
N GLN A 169 -8.23 0.58 -16.72
CA GLN A 169 -7.74 -0.02 -15.48
C GLN A 169 -8.08 0.89 -14.31
N VAL A 170 -8.84 0.34 -13.38
CA VAL A 170 -9.22 1.00 -12.15
C VAL A 170 -8.69 0.17 -10.99
N VAL A 171 -7.97 0.81 -10.09
CA VAL A 171 -7.68 0.24 -8.78
C VAL A 171 -8.67 0.83 -7.78
N LEU A 172 -9.30 -0.02 -6.99
CA LEU A 172 -10.15 0.34 -5.88
C LEU A 172 -9.32 0.31 -4.60
N THR A 173 -9.41 1.36 -3.78
CA THR A 173 -8.79 1.39 -2.43
C THR A 173 -9.87 1.67 -1.41
N GLU A 174 -9.97 0.85 -0.38
CA GLU A 174 -10.87 1.10 0.74
C GLU A 174 -10.26 2.16 1.66
N THR A 175 -11.03 3.23 1.89
CA THR A 175 -10.64 4.31 2.80
C THR A 175 -11.39 4.14 4.10
N SER A 176 -10.66 4.20 5.22
CA SER A 176 -11.28 4.22 6.54
C SER A 176 -11.62 5.64 6.95
N ALA A 177 -12.80 5.86 7.51
CA ALA A 177 -13.26 7.19 7.87
C ALA A 177 -12.38 7.88 8.93
N ILE A 178 -11.70 7.10 9.79
CA ILE A 178 -10.90 7.64 10.90
C ILE A 178 -9.78 6.68 11.29
N SER A 179 -8.54 7.05 10.96
CA SER A 179 -7.34 6.69 11.72
C SER A 179 -6.45 7.93 11.78
N ALA A 180 -5.86 8.22 12.95
CA ALA A 180 -4.84 9.27 13.04
C ALA A 180 -3.76 8.99 11.98
N GLY A 181 -3.50 9.98 11.13
CA GLY A 181 -2.46 9.88 10.12
C GLY A 181 -1.09 10.15 10.74
N TRP A 182 -0.05 9.53 10.19
CA TRP A 182 1.31 9.68 10.69
C TRP A 182 2.25 10.10 9.57
N ARG A 183 3.15 11.03 9.84
CA ARG A 183 4.37 11.22 9.06
C ARG A 183 5.55 10.68 9.86
N ALA A 184 6.31 9.75 9.30
CA ALA A 184 7.46 9.14 9.94
C ALA A 184 8.70 9.35 9.09
N ARG A 185 9.76 9.90 9.68
CA ARG A 185 11.05 10.16 9.04
C ARG A 185 12.06 9.08 9.38
N TYR A 186 12.68 8.50 8.36
CA TYR A 186 13.72 7.49 8.52
C TYR A 186 15.04 7.98 7.95
N ALA A 187 16.13 7.46 8.50
CA ALA A 187 17.48 7.65 7.97
C ALA A 187 18.29 6.36 8.16
N LEU A 188 19.30 6.16 7.31
CA LEU A 188 20.27 5.10 7.53
C LEU A 188 21.30 5.57 8.55
N ARG A 189 21.50 4.78 9.59
CA ARG A 189 22.56 4.96 10.58
C ARG A 189 23.26 3.64 10.77
N ASP A 190 24.57 3.60 10.58
CA ASP A 190 25.40 2.39 10.73
C ASP A 190 24.91 1.18 9.91
N GLY A 191 24.30 1.43 8.75
CA GLY A 191 23.75 0.39 7.88
C GLY A 191 22.33 -0.07 8.24
N GLU A 192 21.69 0.53 9.25
CA GLU A 192 20.33 0.21 9.68
C GLU A 192 19.38 1.39 9.45
N ILE A 193 18.16 1.08 9.00
CA ILE A 193 17.10 2.08 8.85
C ILE A 193 16.53 2.37 10.23
N THR A 194 16.61 3.63 10.65
CA THR A 194 16.18 4.07 11.98
C THR A 194 15.16 5.19 11.88
N LEU A 195 14.05 5.05 12.62
CA LEU A 195 13.04 6.11 12.77
C LEU A 195 13.65 7.26 13.58
N GLN A 196 13.66 8.45 13.00
CA GLN A 196 14.23 9.67 13.58
C GLN A 196 13.16 10.47 14.32
N GLU A 197 12.04 10.68 13.65
CA GLU A 197 10.98 11.57 14.08
C GLU A 197 9.65 11.02 13.55
N ALA A 198 8.59 11.20 14.33
CA ALA A 198 7.23 10.90 13.90
C ALA A 198 6.32 12.07 14.28
N PHE A 199 5.34 12.35 13.43
CA PHE A 199 4.41 13.45 13.56
C PHE A 199 2.99 12.95 13.33
N GLU A 200 2.05 13.46 14.10
CA GLU A 200 0.63 13.32 13.83
C GLU A 200 0.26 14.24 12.67
N LEU A 201 -0.36 13.67 11.64
CA LEU A 201 -0.96 14.43 10.55
C LEU A 201 -2.26 15.05 11.04
N PRO A 202 -2.58 16.27 10.60
CA PRO A 202 -3.87 16.88 10.94
C PRO A 202 -5.01 15.99 10.45
N SER A 203 -5.99 15.74 11.33
CA SER A 203 -7.21 15.03 10.94
C SER A 203 -7.84 15.69 9.71
N PRO A 204 -8.29 14.90 8.72
CA PRO A 204 -9.07 15.43 7.60
C PRO A 204 -10.46 15.83 8.14
N SER A 205 -10.59 16.99 8.77
CA SER A 205 -11.89 17.52 9.17
C SER A 205 -11.94 19.04 9.06
N ALA A 206 -12.95 19.49 8.30
CA ALA A 206 -13.32 20.85 7.92
C ALA A 206 -12.36 21.53 6.93
N GLY A 207 -12.60 21.27 5.64
CA GLY A 207 -12.41 22.35 4.65
C GLY A 207 -13.10 23.63 5.17
N PRO A 208 -12.60 24.82 4.81
CA PRO A 208 -13.14 26.06 5.32
C PRO A 208 -14.66 26.09 5.05
N ASN A 209 -15.45 26.17 6.11
CA ASN A 209 -16.82 26.62 6.01
C ASN A 209 -16.75 28.06 5.49
N VAL A 210 -17.04 28.23 4.19
CA VAL A 210 -17.40 29.48 3.49
C VAL A 210 -16.33 30.58 3.46
#